data_AF-A0A0K8R2Y7-F1
#
_entry.id   AF-A0A0K8R2Y7-F1
#
_cell.length_a   1.000
_cell.length_b   1.000
_cell.length_c   1.000
_cell.angle_alpha   90.00
_cell.angle_beta   90.00
_cell.angle_gamma   90.00
#
_symmetry.space_group_name_H-M   'P 1'
#
loop_
_entity.id
_entity.type
_entity.pdbx_description
1 polymer ?
#
loop_
_entity_poly.entity_id
_entity_poly.type
_entity_poly.pdbx_seq_one_letter_code
_entity_poly.pdbx_strand_id
1 'polypeptide(L)'
;MVNYISYYKQKHCDLQGKSVRTFDNVVVNLPETDCFKVVAKDCSPNKKFTILARATGNAALPKALKAFIQSTKIELLPVSADSGLVLRVDGNRVLLTQGVPYSHTAHDVELFTVTQHNKYFEVMSQPYGVYMGFDGNALFVQTANFYRGKLCGLCGDYNYDRQHELVGPNLHHFNDTLEFAKSYVVPASDCTAP
;
A
#
# COMPACT_ATOMS: atom_id res chain seq x y z
N MET A 1 20.11 21.30 17.08
CA MET A 1 20.62 21.35 15.69
C MET A 1 20.85 19.94 15.20
N VAL A 2 19.95 19.42 14.36
CA VAL A 2 20.32 18.45 13.31
C VAL A 2 19.57 18.94 12.07
N ASN A 3 20.30 19.60 11.18
CA ASN A 3 19.80 19.97 9.86
C ASN A 3 19.46 18.67 9.14
N TYR A 4 18.17 18.35 9.07
CA TYR A 4 17.68 17.27 8.23
C TYR A 4 17.88 17.72 6.78
N ILE A 5 18.97 17.22 6.19
CA ILE A 5 19.42 17.52 4.84
C ILE A 5 18.24 17.30 3.88
N SER A 6 17.75 18.39 3.28
CA SER A 6 16.61 18.42 2.33
C SER A 6 16.88 17.68 1.00
N TYR A 7 17.98 16.94 0.90
CA TYR A 7 18.38 16.14 -0.26
C TYR A 7 17.89 14.68 -0.20
N TYR A 8 17.50 14.18 0.98
CA TYR A 8 16.88 12.85 1.10
C TYR A 8 15.36 13.00 1.18
N LYS A 9 14.74 13.42 0.07
CA LYS A 9 13.29 13.27 -0.08
C LYS A 9 13.01 11.76 -0.02
N GLN A 10 12.48 11.26 1.10
CA GLN A 10 12.15 9.84 1.24
C GLN A 10 11.32 9.40 0.02
N LYS A 11 11.82 8.38 -0.68
CA LYS A 11 11.18 7.85 -1.87
C LYS A 11 9.90 7.15 -1.43
N HIS A 12 8.78 7.67 -1.89
CA HIS A 12 7.49 7.02 -1.72
C HIS A 12 7.13 6.33 -3.03
N CYS A 13 6.46 5.19 -2.90
CA CYS A 13 5.63 4.67 -3.97
C CYS A 13 4.25 5.31 -3.85
N ASP A 14 3.66 5.74 -4.97
CA ASP A 14 2.30 6.28 -4.98
C ASP A 14 1.42 5.59 -6.01
N LEU A 15 0.21 5.22 -5.58
CA LEU A 15 -0.83 4.65 -6.43
C LEU A 15 -1.96 5.67 -6.53
N GLN A 16 -2.11 6.27 -7.71
CA GLN A 16 -3.05 7.36 -7.97
C GLN A 16 -3.66 7.19 -9.38
N GLY A 17 -4.92 7.57 -9.55
CA GLY A 17 -5.59 7.44 -10.85
C GLY A 17 -5.51 6.01 -11.41
N LYS A 18 -4.94 5.84 -12.61
CA LYS A 18 -4.75 4.54 -13.28
C LYS A 18 -3.27 4.09 -13.32
N SER A 19 -2.41 4.59 -12.42
CA SER A 19 -1.00 4.21 -12.41
C SER A 19 -0.43 4.07 -10.99
N VAL A 20 0.76 3.46 -10.94
CA VAL A 20 1.65 3.43 -9.79
C VAL A 20 2.95 4.10 -10.19
N ARG A 21 3.49 4.98 -9.36
CA ARG A 21 4.89 5.38 -9.40
C ARG A 21 5.65 4.56 -8.36
N THR A 22 6.64 3.81 -8.80
CA THR A 22 7.42 2.92 -7.93
C THR A 22 8.38 3.70 -7.02
N PHE A 23 9.02 2.99 -6.07
CA PHE A 23 10.05 3.61 -5.21
C PHE A 23 11.22 4.20 -6.02
N ASP A 24 11.52 3.62 -7.17
CA ASP A 24 12.60 4.02 -8.06
C ASP A 24 12.12 4.96 -9.17
N ASN A 25 10.90 5.51 -9.03
CA ASN A 25 10.34 6.54 -9.90
C ASN A 25 10.14 6.07 -11.35
N VAL A 26 9.68 4.83 -11.52
CA VAL A 26 9.14 4.29 -12.77
C VAL A 26 7.61 4.33 -12.69
N VAL A 27 6.95 4.64 -13.80
CA VAL A 27 5.48 4.68 -13.86
C VAL A 27 4.97 3.38 -14.47
N VAL A 28 4.08 2.71 -13.76
CA VAL A 28 3.44 1.45 -14.13
C VAL A 28 1.95 1.70 -14.35
N ASN A 29 1.43 1.35 -15.53
CA ASN A 29 0.00 1.45 -15.81
C ASN A 29 -0.76 0.31 -15.12
N LEU A 30 -1.92 0.63 -14.56
CA LEU A 30 -2.78 -0.35 -13.90
C LEU A 30 -3.77 -0.98 -14.90
N PRO A 31 -4.03 -2.29 -14.80
CA PRO A 31 -5.08 -2.93 -15.59
C PRO A 31 -6.46 -2.47 -15.13
N GLU A 32 -7.41 -2.47 -16.08
CA GLU A 32 -8.81 -2.20 -15.80
C GLU A 32 -9.46 -3.42 -15.13
N THR A 33 -9.45 -3.40 -13.80
CA THR A 33 -10.01 -4.46 -12.95
C THR A 33 -10.23 -3.91 -11.55
N ASP A 34 -11.28 -4.37 -10.88
CA ASP A 34 -11.59 -4.12 -9.47
C ASP A 34 -11.02 -5.20 -8.52
N CYS A 35 -10.22 -6.14 -9.03
CA CYS A 35 -9.49 -7.08 -8.18
C CYS A 35 -8.42 -6.36 -7.36
N PHE A 36 -8.10 -6.89 -6.18
CA PHE A 36 -6.94 -6.43 -5.42
C PHE A 36 -5.66 -6.70 -6.21
N LYS A 37 -4.72 -5.76 -6.13
CA LYS A 37 -3.36 -5.93 -6.67
C LYS A 37 -2.36 -5.78 -5.54
N VAL A 38 -1.26 -6.53 -5.61
CA VAL A 38 -0.14 -6.40 -4.67
C VAL A 38 0.62 -5.11 -4.95
N VAL A 39 0.40 -4.08 -4.14
CA VAL A 39 1.07 -2.78 -4.28
C VAL A 39 2.50 -2.89 -3.79
N ALA A 40 2.70 -3.35 -2.56
CA ALA A 40 4.02 -3.61 -1.99
C ALA A 40 3.92 -4.75 -0.97
N LYS A 41 4.94 -5.59 -0.92
CA LYS A 41 5.02 -6.74 0.00
C LYS A 41 6.46 -6.94 0.44
N ASP A 42 6.67 -7.31 1.70
CA ASP A 42 7.94 -7.85 2.15
C ASP A 42 8.12 -9.26 1.59
N CYS A 43 9.05 -9.41 0.66
CA CYS A 43 9.35 -10.66 -0.02
C CYS A 43 10.65 -11.29 0.49
N SER A 44 11.22 -10.73 1.57
CA SER A 44 12.25 -11.39 2.37
C SER A 44 11.69 -12.62 3.09
N PRO A 45 12.55 -13.47 3.69
CA PRO A 45 12.10 -14.60 4.50
C PRO A 45 11.17 -14.21 5.66
N ASN A 46 11.21 -12.95 6.10
CA ASN A 46 10.45 -12.46 7.25
C ASN A 46 8.97 -12.18 6.98
N LYS A 47 8.61 -11.83 5.73
CA LYS A 47 7.23 -11.61 5.26
C LYS A 47 6.39 -10.71 6.18
N LYS A 48 6.96 -9.59 6.63
CA LYS A 48 6.38 -8.73 7.68
C LYS A 48 5.09 -8.01 7.26
N PHE A 49 4.92 -7.71 5.99
CA PHE A 49 3.74 -6.99 5.52
C PHE A 49 3.34 -7.30 4.08
N THR A 50 2.08 -7.02 3.76
CA THR A 50 1.55 -6.97 2.39
C THR A 50 0.55 -5.83 2.28
N ILE A 51 0.65 -5.01 1.24
CA ILE A 51 -0.24 -3.88 0.96
C ILE A 51 -0.93 -4.15 -0.38
N LEU A 52 -2.25 -4.12 -0.36
CA LEU A 52 -3.11 -4.37 -1.50
C LEU A 52 -4.02 -3.17 -1.73
N ALA A 53 -4.27 -2.85 -3.00
CA ALA A 53 -5.28 -1.86 -3.36
C ALA A 53 -6.15 -2.38 -4.49
N ARG A 54 -7.42 -1.93 -4.52
CA ARG A 54 -8.33 -2.17 -5.63
C ARG A 54 -9.08 -0.91 -6.04
N ALA A 55 -9.55 -0.87 -7.27
CA ALA A 55 -10.55 0.09 -7.69
C ALA A 55 -11.89 -0.24 -7.02
N THR A 56 -12.76 0.75 -6.86
CA THR A 56 -14.12 0.59 -6.34
C THR A 56 -15.11 1.19 -7.33
N GLY A 57 -16.39 0.84 -7.20
CA GLY A 57 -17.47 1.49 -7.93
C GLY A 57 -17.88 2.86 -7.39
N ASN A 58 -17.21 3.38 -6.34
CA ASN A 58 -17.52 4.67 -5.74
C ASN A 58 -16.68 5.77 -6.41
N ALA A 59 -17.31 6.68 -7.14
CA ALA A 59 -16.62 7.78 -7.82
C ALA A 59 -15.89 8.76 -6.88
N ALA A 60 -16.39 8.97 -5.66
CA ALA A 60 -15.76 9.87 -4.68
C ALA A 60 -14.60 9.22 -3.92
N LEU A 61 -14.61 7.89 -3.80
CA LEU A 61 -13.60 7.07 -3.14
C LEU A 61 -13.24 5.89 -4.05
N PRO A 62 -12.59 6.16 -5.20
CA PRO A 62 -12.39 5.18 -6.27
C PRO A 62 -11.42 4.05 -5.89
N LYS A 63 -10.82 4.09 -4.70
CA LYS A 63 -9.87 3.09 -4.23
C LYS A 63 -10.23 2.56 -2.85
N ALA A 64 -9.84 1.32 -2.61
CA ALA A 64 -9.89 0.65 -1.32
C ALA A 64 -8.51 0.10 -0.97
N LEU A 65 -8.14 0.17 0.30
CA LEU A 65 -6.88 -0.34 0.83
C LEU A 65 -7.14 -1.56 1.71
N LYS A 66 -6.31 -2.59 1.53
CA LYS A 66 -6.21 -3.75 2.43
C LYS A 66 -4.73 -3.99 2.70
N ALA A 67 -4.34 -4.01 3.96
CA ALA A 67 -2.97 -4.30 4.37
C ALA A 67 -2.95 -5.42 5.40
N PHE A 68 -1.85 -6.14 5.44
CA PHE A 68 -1.51 -7.10 6.47
C PHE A 68 -0.20 -6.66 7.09
N ILE A 69 -0.19 -6.48 8.41
CA ILE A 69 1.02 -6.31 9.21
C ILE A 69 1.09 -7.56 10.10
N GLN A 70 2.09 -8.41 9.87
CA GLN A 70 2.08 -9.78 10.39
C GLN A 70 0.78 -10.50 10.01
N SER A 71 0.03 -11.02 10.99
CA SER A 71 -1.27 -11.66 10.79
C SER A 71 -2.46 -10.69 10.85
N THR A 72 -2.25 -9.45 11.33
CA THR A 72 -3.34 -8.49 11.52
C THR A 72 -3.73 -7.85 10.21
N LYS A 73 -5.03 -7.90 9.89
CA LYS A 73 -5.61 -7.33 8.68
C LYS A 73 -6.15 -5.92 8.96
N ILE A 74 -5.76 -4.96 8.14
CA ILE A 74 -6.21 -3.57 8.17
C ILE A 74 -6.95 -3.28 6.86
N GLU A 75 -8.17 -2.75 6.94
CA GLU A 75 -8.98 -2.40 5.77
C GLU A 75 -9.48 -0.96 5.89
N LEU A 76 -9.27 -0.16 4.85
CA LEU A 76 -9.90 1.16 4.67
C LEU A 76 -10.77 1.09 3.41
N LEU A 77 -12.07 0.96 3.63
CA LEU A 77 -13.06 0.70 2.58
C LEU A 77 -14.12 1.80 2.55
N PRO A 78 -14.60 2.20 1.35
CA PRO A 78 -15.84 2.96 1.25
C PRO A 78 -17.03 2.07 1.63
N VAL A 79 -18.00 2.60 2.37
CA VAL A 79 -19.20 1.85 2.79
C VAL A 79 -20.41 2.16 1.90
N SER A 80 -20.54 3.40 1.46
CA SER A 80 -21.54 3.87 0.49
C SER A 80 -20.95 5.01 -0.36
N ALA A 81 -21.68 5.43 -1.40
CA ALA A 81 -21.29 6.52 -2.30
C ALA A 81 -20.90 7.80 -1.55
N ASP A 82 -21.67 8.13 -0.51
CA ASP A 82 -21.56 9.42 0.21
C ASP A 82 -20.89 9.31 1.59
N SER A 83 -20.56 8.09 2.04
CA SER A 83 -19.84 7.89 3.30
C SER A 83 -18.33 8.04 3.12
N GLY A 84 -17.63 8.50 4.15
CA GLY A 84 -16.17 8.41 4.22
C GLY A 84 -15.64 6.97 4.29
N LEU A 85 -14.32 6.84 4.31
CA LEU A 85 -13.67 5.55 4.55
C LEU A 85 -13.96 5.05 5.97
N VAL A 86 -14.14 3.73 6.10
CA VAL A 86 -14.23 3.07 7.40
C VAL A 86 -13.01 2.20 7.62
N LEU A 87 -12.34 2.42 8.75
CA LEU A 87 -11.28 1.56 9.26
C LEU A 87 -11.89 0.28 9.86
N ARG A 88 -11.37 -0.87 9.41
CA ARG A 88 -11.57 -2.15 10.07
C ARG A 88 -10.22 -2.79 10.39
N VAL A 89 -10.13 -3.38 11.59
CA VAL A 89 -8.98 -4.19 12.01
C VAL A 89 -9.52 -5.58 12.37
N ASP A 90 -9.00 -6.60 11.68
CA ASP A 90 -9.47 -7.99 11.78
C ASP A 90 -11.00 -8.13 11.60
N GLY A 91 -11.56 -7.33 10.68
CA GLY A 91 -12.98 -7.29 10.37
C GLY A 91 -13.82 -6.40 11.31
N ASN A 92 -13.29 -6.02 12.47
CA ASN A 92 -13.98 -5.17 13.44
C ASN A 92 -13.85 -3.71 13.06
N ARG A 93 -14.95 -2.96 13.07
CA ARG A 93 -14.94 -1.52 12.82
C ARG A 93 -14.24 -0.81 13.98
N VAL A 94 -13.29 0.05 13.66
CA VAL A 94 -12.61 0.92 14.63
C VAL A 94 -13.12 2.35 14.47
N LEU A 95 -13.50 2.98 15.58
CA LEU A 95 -13.87 4.39 15.62
C LEU A 95 -12.61 5.20 15.94
N LEU A 96 -12.31 6.19 15.10
CA LEU A 96 -11.16 7.08 15.28
C LEU A 96 -11.63 8.44 15.80
N THR A 97 -10.80 9.05 16.63
CA THR A 97 -10.90 10.46 17.00
C THR A 97 -9.89 11.26 16.17
N GLN A 98 -10.31 12.39 15.60
CA GLN A 98 -9.47 13.21 14.72
C GLN A 98 -8.17 13.62 15.40
N GLY A 99 -7.04 13.35 14.75
CA GLY A 99 -5.70 13.64 15.26
C GLY A 99 -5.21 12.79 16.45
N VAL A 100 -6.02 11.85 16.94
CA VAL A 100 -5.63 10.95 18.04
C VAL A 100 -5.24 9.59 17.45
N PRO A 101 -4.00 9.10 17.67
CA PRO A 101 -3.58 7.79 17.19
C PRO A 101 -4.35 6.66 17.87
N TYR A 102 -4.98 5.79 17.08
CA TYR A 102 -5.40 4.47 17.52
C TYR A 102 -4.20 3.53 17.48
N SER A 103 -3.82 2.95 18.62
CA SER A 103 -2.76 1.94 18.70
C SER A 103 -3.35 0.53 18.66
N HIS A 104 -2.80 -0.33 17.83
CA HIS A 104 -3.12 -1.75 17.81
C HIS A 104 -1.92 -2.56 18.31
N THR A 105 -2.15 -3.36 19.35
CA THR A 105 -1.13 -4.18 19.99
C THR A 105 -1.40 -5.66 19.76
N ALA A 106 -0.33 -6.46 19.70
CA ALA A 106 -0.40 -7.92 19.74
C ALA A 106 0.71 -8.44 20.66
N HIS A 107 0.37 -9.34 21.58
CA HIS A 107 1.30 -9.84 22.61
C HIS A 107 2.02 -8.69 23.35
N ASP A 108 1.24 -7.67 23.75
CA ASP A 108 1.72 -6.47 24.47
C ASP A 108 2.76 -5.60 23.73
N VAL A 109 2.88 -5.78 22.41
CA VAL A 109 3.73 -4.96 21.54
C VAL A 109 2.85 -4.20 20.54
N GLU A 110 3.04 -2.88 20.43
CA GLU A 110 2.40 -2.07 19.38
C GLU A 110 2.85 -2.55 18.00
N LEU A 111 1.91 -2.99 17.18
CA LEU A 111 2.18 -3.39 15.79
C LEU A 111 2.13 -2.19 14.86
N PHE A 112 1.13 -1.33 15.04
CA PHE A 112 0.93 -0.13 14.25
C PHE A 112 0.01 0.86 14.96
N THR A 113 0.07 2.11 14.52
CA THR A 113 -0.91 3.14 14.82
C THR A 113 -1.70 3.53 13.58
N VAL A 114 -2.93 4.00 13.78
CA VAL A 114 -3.74 4.64 12.75
C VAL A 114 -4.19 6.01 13.25
N THR A 115 -3.86 7.07 12.52
CA THR A 115 -4.31 8.43 12.80
C THR A 115 -5.13 8.94 11.63
N GLN A 116 -6.23 9.63 11.92
CA GLN A 116 -7.05 10.27 10.89
C GLN A 116 -6.96 11.79 11.00
N HIS A 117 -6.66 12.43 9.87
CA HIS A 117 -6.68 13.87 9.68
C HIS A 117 -7.65 14.21 8.54
N ASN A 118 -8.85 14.68 8.89
CA ASN A 118 -9.97 14.89 7.97
C ASN A 118 -10.30 13.60 7.20
N LYS A 119 -10.02 13.56 5.89
CA LYS A 119 -10.24 12.41 5.01
C LYS A 119 -9.00 11.52 4.84
N TYR A 120 -7.85 11.96 5.35
CA TYR A 120 -6.58 11.28 5.20
C TYR A 120 -6.31 10.37 6.41
N PHE A 121 -5.91 9.14 6.14
CA PHE A 121 -5.54 8.13 7.11
C PHE A 121 -4.05 7.84 7.01
N GLU A 122 -3.39 7.87 8.16
CA GLU A 122 -2.00 7.49 8.31
C GLU A 122 -1.93 6.19 9.08
N VAL A 123 -1.38 5.15 8.47
CA VAL A 123 -1.09 3.88 9.14
C VAL A 123 0.42 3.77 9.27
N MET A 124 0.93 3.77 10.50
CA MET A 124 2.36 3.71 10.78
C MET A 124 2.68 2.46 11.57
N SER A 125 3.51 1.58 11.00
CA SER A 125 4.14 0.50 11.74
C SER A 125 5.61 0.81 11.95
N GLN A 126 5.94 1.39 13.10
CA GLN A 126 7.32 1.68 13.47
C GLN A 126 8.20 0.42 13.57
N PRO A 127 7.77 -0.68 14.24
CA PRO A 127 8.61 -1.86 14.39
C PRO A 127 8.93 -2.54 13.06
N TYR A 128 8.04 -2.44 12.07
CA TYR A 128 8.25 -3.00 10.74
C TYR A 128 8.68 -1.97 9.71
N GLY A 129 8.86 -0.70 10.09
CA GLY A 129 9.35 0.36 9.21
C GLY A 129 8.46 0.59 7.99
N VAL A 130 7.14 0.60 8.15
CA VAL A 130 6.16 0.82 7.07
C VAL A 130 5.26 1.99 7.41
N TYR A 131 5.04 2.88 6.44
CA TYR A 131 4.05 3.94 6.50
C TYR A 131 3.13 3.87 5.28
N MET A 132 1.82 4.03 5.53
CA MET A 132 0.81 4.17 4.49
C MET A 132 0.00 5.44 4.73
N GLY A 133 -0.14 6.26 3.70
CA GLY A 133 -1.02 7.41 3.65
C GLY A 133 -2.16 7.17 2.66
N PHE A 134 -3.42 7.34 3.06
CA PHE A 134 -4.56 6.99 2.21
C PHE A 134 -5.77 7.90 2.42
N ASP A 135 -6.38 8.37 1.33
CA ASP A 135 -7.59 9.21 1.36
C ASP A 135 -8.74 8.67 0.49
N GLY A 136 -8.58 7.47 -0.09
CA GLY A 136 -9.55 6.88 -1.02
C GLY A 136 -9.31 7.22 -2.49
N ASN A 137 -8.45 8.21 -2.79
CA ASN A 137 -8.05 8.61 -4.13
C ASN A 137 -6.59 8.24 -4.43
N ALA A 138 -5.72 8.40 -3.43
CA ALA A 138 -4.30 8.15 -3.49
C ALA A 138 -3.86 7.27 -2.33
N LEU A 139 -2.94 6.33 -2.62
CA LEU A 139 -2.19 5.58 -1.62
C LEU A 139 -0.72 5.95 -1.74
N PHE A 140 -0.11 6.38 -0.65
CA PHE A 140 1.32 6.62 -0.52
C PHE A 140 1.93 5.56 0.38
N VAL A 141 3.00 4.92 -0.06
CA VAL A 141 3.72 3.91 0.71
C VAL A 141 5.15 4.36 0.90
N GLN A 142 5.65 4.29 2.14
CA GLN A 142 7.05 4.46 2.46
C GLN A 142 7.52 3.26 3.29
N THR A 143 8.77 2.86 3.07
CA THR A 143 9.39 1.74 3.79
C THR A 143 10.78 2.13 4.27
N ALA A 144 11.22 1.52 5.36
CA ALA A 144 12.57 1.70 5.87
C ALA A 144 13.61 1.15 4.89
N ASN A 145 14.79 1.77 4.86
CA ASN A 145 15.85 1.45 3.90
C ASN A 145 16.36 0.00 3.99
N PHE A 146 16.12 -0.71 5.10
CA PHE A 146 16.50 -2.12 5.22
C PHE A 146 15.69 -3.07 4.33
N TYR A 147 14.61 -2.59 3.70
CA TYR A 147 13.85 -3.30 2.68
C TYR A 147 14.37 -3.14 1.24
N ARG A 148 15.43 -2.34 1.02
CA ARG A 148 16.07 -2.19 -0.30
C ARG A 148 16.39 -3.56 -0.91
N GLY A 149 15.84 -3.84 -2.10
CA GLY A 149 16.00 -5.12 -2.81
C GLY A 149 15.29 -6.31 -2.16
N LYS A 150 14.37 -6.08 -1.22
CA LYS A 150 13.62 -7.13 -0.49
C LYS A 150 12.11 -7.02 -0.66
N LEU A 151 11.64 -6.00 -1.37
CA LEU A 151 10.23 -5.83 -1.68
C LEU A 151 9.86 -6.52 -2.99
N CYS A 152 8.58 -6.79 -3.15
CA CYS A 152 8.00 -7.10 -4.45
C CYS A 152 6.56 -6.57 -4.52
N GLY A 153 6.00 -6.47 -5.72
CA GLY A 153 4.72 -5.80 -5.97
C GLY A 153 4.85 -4.70 -7.02
N LEU A 154 3.76 -3.99 -7.26
CA LEU A 154 3.70 -2.88 -8.22
C LEU A 154 4.65 -1.73 -7.90
N CYS A 155 5.07 -1.56 -6.64
CA CYS A 155 6.03 -0.55 -6.21
C CYS A 155 7.50 -0.93 -6.49
N GLY A 156 7.76 -2.08 -7.11
CA GLY A 156 9.11 -2.57 -7.37
C GLY A 156 9.79 -3.15 -6.12
N ASP A 157 11.10 -3.38 -6.23
CA ASP A 157 11.93 -3.97 -5.18
C ASP A 157 12.70 -2.94 -4.34
N TYR A 158 12.57 -1.66 -4.67
CA TYR A 158 13.21 -0.52 -4.00
C TYR A 158 14.74 -0.61 -4.03
N ASN A 159 15.35 -1.05 -5.13
CA ASN A 159 16.81 -1.22 -5.24
C ASN A 159 17.55 -0.02 -5.87
N TYR A 160 16.81 1.00 -6.36
CA TYR A 160 17.27 2.20 -7.06
C TYR A 160 17.70 1.97 -8.51
N ASP A 161 17.37 0.82 -9.09
CA ASP A 161 17.59 0.46 -10.47
C ASP A 161 16.30 0.55 -11.29
N ARG A 162 16.18 1.67 -12.00
CA ARG A 162 15.03 1.97 -12.86
C ARG A 162 14.98 1.10 -14.13
N GLN A 163 16.09 0.47 -14.51
CA GLN A 163 16.18 -0.29 -15.76
C GLN A 163 15.57 -1.69 -15.62
N HIS A 164 15.60 -2.25 -14.41
CA HIS A 164 15.08 -3.59 -14.10
C HIS A 164 13.90 -3.54 -13.13
N GLU A 165 13.06 -2.51 -13.24
CA GLU A 165 11.94 -2.31 -12.32
C GLU A 165 10.82 -3.35 -12.47
N LEU A 166 10.55 -3.75 -13.72
CA LEU A 166 9.37 -4.55 -14.07
C LEU A 166 9.61 -6.05 -13.84
N VAL A 167 10.03 -6.41 -12.63
CA VAL A 167 10.26 -7.80 -12.19
C VAL A 167 9.03 -8.31 -11.44
N GLY A 168 8.27 -9.16 -12.10
CA GLY A 168 7.08 -9.78 -11.51
C GLY A 168 7.39 -11.03 -10.67
N PRO A 169 6.35 -11.80 -10.33
CA PRO A 169 6.50 -13.06 -9.63
C PRO A 169 7.47 -14.03 -10.34
N ASN A 170 8.15 -14.87 -9.56
CA ASN A 170 9.16 -15.82 -10.05
C ASN A 170 10.32 -15.16 -10.82
N LEU A 171 10.61 -13.88 -10.54
CA LEU A 171 11.67 -13.10 -11.17
C LEU A 171 11.49 -12.93 -12.69
N HIS A 172 10.25 -12.96 -13.17
CA HIS A 172 9.98 -12.74 -14.59
C HIS A 172 10.15 -11.26 -14.94
N HIS A 173 10.95 -10.97 -15.96
CA HIS A 173 11.15 -9.61 -16.47
C HIS A 173 10.12 -9.29 -17.55
N PHE A 174 9.42 -8.17 -17.37
CA PHE A 174 8.45 -7.66 -18.33
C PHE A 174 9.01 -6.44 -19.07
N ASN A 175 8.63 -6.31 -20.34
CA ASN A 175 8.92 -5.12 -21.14
C ASN A 175 7.71 -4.17 -21.25
N ASP A 176 6.54 -4.62 -20.80
CA ASP A 176 5.30 -3.85 -20.80
C ASP A 176 4.76 -3.68 -19.38
N THR A 177 4.40 -2.44 -19.04
CA THR A 177 3.94 -2.08 -17.71
C THR A 177 2.59 -2.70 -17.35
N LEU A 178 1.70 -2.89 -18.34
CA LEU A 178 0.36 -3.42 -18.11
C LEU A 178 0.42 -4.93 -17.85
N GLU A 179 1.20 -5.67 -18.63
CA GLU A 179 1.44 -7.10 -18.40
C GLU A 179 2.15 -7.36 -17.05
N PHE A 180 3.14 -6.53 -16.72
CA PHE A 180 3.74 -6.52 -15.38
C PHE A 180 2.68 -6.32 -14.29
N ALA A 181 1.80 -5.32 -14.45
CA ALA A 181 0.80 -5.03 -13.45
C ALA A 181 -0.29 -6.10 -13.32
N LYS A 182 -0.66 -6.76 -14.43
CA LYS A 182 -1.55 -7.93 -14.44
C LYS A 182 -0.97 -9.08 -13.61
N SER A 183 0.36 -9.28 -13.64
CA SER A 183 1.02 -10.34 -12.87
C SER A 183 0.87 -10.21 -11.34
N TYR A 184 0.53 -9.02 -10.85
CA TYR A 184 0.30 -8.73 -9.42
C TYR A 184 -1.19 -8.65 -9.04
N VAL A 185 -2.11 -8.94 -9.96
CA VAL A 185 -3.53 -9.07 -9.64
C VAL A 185 -3.74 -10.33 -8.79
N VAL A 186 -4.49 -10.18 -7.70
CA VAL A 186 -4.89 -11.27 -6.82
C VAL A 186 -6.27 -11.76 -7.27
N PRO A 187 -6.37 -12.97 -7.84
CA PRO A 187 -7.65 -13.51 -8.28
C PRO A 187 -8.61 -13.71 -7.10
N ALA A 188 -9.85 -13.29 -7.26
CA ALA A 188 -10.92 -13.51 -6.28
C ALA A 188 -12.25 -13.66 -7.01
N SER A 189 -13.23 -14.32 -6.37
CA SER A 189 -14.55 -14.52 -6.94
C SER A 189 -15.43 -13.27 -6.91
N ASP A 190 -15.05 -12.25 -6.14
CA ASP A 190 -15.79 -11.00 -5.93
C ASP A 190 -15.27 -9.84 -6.79
N CYS A 191 -14.51 -10.12 -7.84
CA CYS A 191 -13.95 -9.11 -8.74
C CYS A 191 -13.86 -9.61 -10.19
N THR A 192 -13.63 -8.70 -11.12
CA THR A 192 -13.48 -8.95 -12.56
C THR A 192 -12.01 -9.06 -12.91
N ALA A 193 -11.54 -10.25 -13.27
CA ALA A 193 -10.17 -10.46 -13.73
C ALA A 193 -9.90 -9.71 -15.06
N PRO A 194 -8.68 -9.19 -15.27
CA PRO A 194 -8.29 -8.49 -16.49
C PRO A 194 -7.98 -9.41 -17.68
#